data_AF-W2U0J5-F1
#
_entry.id   AF-W2U0J5-F1
#
_cell.length_a   1.000
_cell.length_b   1.000
_cell.length_c   1.000
_cell.angle_alpha   90.00
_cell.angle_beta   90.00
_cell.angle_gamma   90.00
#
_symmetry.space_group_name_H-M   'P 1'
#
loop_
_entity.id
_entity.type
_entity.pdbx_description
1 polymer ?
#
loop_
_entity_poly.entity_id
_entity_poly.type
_entity_poly.pdbx_seq_one_letter_code
_entity_poly.pdbx_strand_id
1 'polypeptide(L)'
;MKEVKELNSKKAHSSSYGENELSDWTDEEFRKSLLPLSFYKKLHEEATFIRRDLPKLERATPAPASFDWRTKNVISPVKAQ
;
A
#
# COMPACT_ATOMS: atom_id res chain seq x y z
N MET A 1 -0.85 -22.45 7.02
CA MET A 1 -0.52 -23.16 5.75
C MET A 1 -1.71 -23.67 4.92
N LYS A 2 -2.78 -24.23 5.52
CA LYS A 2 -3.95 -24.72 4.74
C LYS A 2 -4.67 -23.59 3.99
N GLU A 3 -4.84 -22.44 4.65
CA GLU A 3 -5.48 -21.26 4.06
C GLU A 3 -4.67 -20.63 2.92
N VAL A 4 -3.34 -20.50 3.07
CA VAL A 4 -2.46 -20.01 2.00
C VAL A 4 -2.60 -20.86 0.72
N LYS A 5 -2.66 -22.19 0.88
CA LYS A 5 -2.88 -23.10 -0.26
C LYS A 5 -4.25 -22.90 -0.91
N GLU A 6 -5.28 -22.65 -0.11
CA GLU A 6 -6.63 -22.38 -0.59
C GLU A 6 -6.74 -21.03 -1.31
N LEU A 7 -6.09 -19.98 -0.81
CA LEU A 7 -6.04 -18.68 -1.46
C LEU A 7 -5.29 -18.75 -2.79
N ASN A 8 -4.18 -19.48 -2.83
CA ASN A 8 -3.42 -19.70 -4.05
C ASN A 8 -4.18 -20.58 -5.06
N SER A 9 -4.91 -21.62 -4.61
CA SER A 9 -5.68 -22.49 -5.51
C SER A 9 -6.88 -21.78 -6.12
N LYS A 10 -7.52 -20.90 -5.36
CA LYS A 10 -8.60 -20.03 -5.85
C LYS A 10 -8.11 -19.00 -6.86
N LYS A 11 -6.78 -18.80 -7.02
CA LYS A 11 -6.15 -17.75 -7.85
C LYS A 11 -6.88 -16.42 -7.72
N ALA A 12 -7.38 -16.13 -6.51
CA ALA A 12 -8.19 -14.95 -6.30
C ALA A 12 -7.30 -13.73 -6.60
N HIS A 13 -7.69 -12.96 -7.62
CA HIS A 13 -7.08 -11.67 -7.96
C HIS A 13 -5.62 -11.70 -8.44
N SER A 14 -5.18 -12.77 -9.12
CA SER A 14 -3.84 -12.85 -9.75
C SER A 14 -2.66 -12.67 -8.77
N SER A 15 -2.92 -12.86 -7.47
CA SER A 15 -1.96 -12.66 -6.39
C SER A 15 -1.49 -14.00 -5.86
N SER A 16 -0.25 -14.05 -5.36
CA SER A 16 0.35 -15.22 -4.71
C SER A 16 0.56 -14.95 -3.23
N TYR A 17 0.20 -15.91 -2.40
CA TYR A 17 0.33 -15.88 -0.95
C TYR A 17 1.44 -16.83 -0.51
N GLY A 18 2.18 -16.46 0.52
CA GLY A 18 3.31 -17.22 1.04
C GLY A 18 3.54 -16.96 2.52
N GLU A 19 4.42 -17.75 3.11
CA GLU A 19 4.86 -17.58 4.51
C GLU A 19 5.80 -16.37 4.62
N ASN A 20 5.68 -15.64 5.72
CA ASN A 20 6.45 -14.45 6.06
C ASN A 20 6.52 -14.27 7.59
N GLU A 21 7.15 -13.20 8.04
CA GLU A 21 7.35 -12.86 9.46
C GLU A 21 6.05 -12.64 10.27
N LEU A 22 4.89 -12.64 9.61
CA LEU A 22 3.57 -12.43 10.20
C LEU A 22 2.73 -13.71 10.18
N SER A 23 3.31 -14.84 9.77
CA SER A 23 2.56 -16.09 9.55
C SER A 23 2.16 -16.81 10.83
N ASP A 24 2.78 -16.47 11.95
CA ASP A 24 2.44 -16.93 13.30
C ASP A 24 1.52 -15.95 14.05
N TRP A 25 1.21 -14.81 13.47
CA TRP A 25 0.34 -13.81 14.09
C TRP A 25 -1.13 -14.16 13.93
N THR A 26 -1.89 -13.86 14.97
CA THR A 26 -3.35 -13.82 14.89
C THR A 26 -3.84 -12.59 14.13
N ASP A 27 -5.06 -12.66 13.59
CA ASP A 27 -5.74 -11.54 12.95
C ASP A 27 -5.81 -10.31 13.87
N GLU A 28 -6.06 -10.54 15.16
CA GLU A 28 -6.12 -9.49 16.17
C GLU A 28 -4.78 -8.80 16.39
N GLU A 29 -3.69 -9.56 16.51
CA GLU A 29 -2.32 -9.02 16.65
C GLU A 29 -1.91 -8.21 15.42
N PHE A 30 -2.21 -8.73 14.24
CA PHE A 30 -1.97 -8.04 12.97
C PHE A 30 -2.72 -6.71 12.90
N ARG A 31 -4.02 -6.72 13.22
CA ARG A 31 -4.86 -5.51 13.18
C ARG A 31 -4.39 -4.45 14.18
N LYS A 32 -4.10 -4.86 15.42
CA LYS A 32 -3.69 -3.93 16.47
C LYS A 32 -2.35 -3.25 16.17
N SER A 33 -1.41 -3.97 15.55
CA SER A 33 -0.04 -3.47 15.36
C SER A 33 0.17 -2.80 14.01
N LEU A 34 -0.41 -3.34 12.93
CA LEU A 34 -0.14 -2.88 11.55
C LEU A 34 -1.33 -2.14 10.90
N LEU A 35 -2.53 -2.26 11.46
CA LEU A 35 -3.73 -1.56 10.97
C LEU A 35 -4.35 -0.63 12.02
N PRO A 36 -3.63 0.39 12.55
CA PRO A 36 -4.23 1.39 13.42
C PRO A 36 -5.17 2.30 12.61
N LEU A 37 -6.38 1.82 12.32
CA LEU A 37 -7.40 2.47 11.48
C LEU A 37 -7.82 3.87 11.99
N SER A 38 -7.48 4.21 13.25
CA SER A 38 -7.70 5.52 13.83
C SER A 38 -6.65 6.57 13.43
N PHE A 39 -5.42 6.17 13.09
CA PHE A 39 -4.30 7.08 12.82
C PHE A 39 -4.55 7.96 11.58
N TYR A 40 -5.12 7.38 10.52
CA TYR A 40 -5.34 8.09 9.25
C TYR A 40 -6.60 8.96 9.21
N LYS A 41 -7.46 8.92 10.24
CA LYS A 41 -8.74 9.64 10.22
C LYS A 41 -8.58 11.15 10.12
N LYS A 42 -7.53 11.70 10.75
CA LYS A 42 -7.27 13.13 10.77
C LYS A 42 -6.14 13.55 9.84
N LEU A 43 -5.39 12.61 9.27
CA LEU A 43 -4.21 12.92 8.44
C LEU A 43 -4.58 13.81 7.24
N HIS A 44 -5.71 13.56 6.59
CA HIS A 44 -6.14 14.38 5.45
C HIS A 44 -6.60 15.80 5.86
N GLU A 45 -7.18 15.95 7.05
CA GLU A 45 -7.63 17.23 7.58
C GLU A 45 -6.46 18.08 8.09
N GLU A 46 -5.46 17.44 8.69
CA GLU A 46 -4.31 18.08 9.33
C GLU A 46 -3.12 18.28 8.37
N ALA A 47 -3.10 17.60 7.21
CA ALA A 47 -1.99 17.66 6.26
C ALA A 47 -1.89 19.02 5.54
N THR A 48 -0.89 19.82 5.92
CA THR A 48 -0.57 21.11 5.29
C THR A 48 0.02 20.99 3.88
N PHE A 49 0.46 19.79 3.49
CA PHE A 49 1.09 19.51 2.20
C PHE A 49 0.10 19.11 1.11
N ILE A 50 -1.14 18.77 1.46
CA ILE A 50 -2.19 18.42 0.49
C ILE A 50 -2.83 19.70 0.00
N ARG A 51 -2.46 20.15 -1.20
CA ARG A 51 -3.12 21.28 -1.87
C ARG A 51 -4.25 20.75 -2.74
N ARG A 52 -5.44 21.37 -2.64
CA ARG A 52 -6.61 21.05 -3.48
C ARG A 52 -6.54 21.67 -4.88
N ASP A 53 -5.40 22.26 -5.24
CA ASP A 53 -5.23 22.94 -6.50
C ASP A 53 -5.41 21.94 -7.65
N LEU A 54 -6.23 22.30 -8.63
CA LEU A 54 -6.33 21.55 -9.88
C LEU A 54 -4.93 21.52 -10.53
N PRO A 55 -4.47 20.36 -11.05
CA PRO A 55 -3.18 20.28 -11.72
C PRO A 55 -3.14 21.31 -12.85
N LYS A 56 -2.11 22.15 -12.86
CA LYS A 56 -1.96 23.22 -13.87
C LYS A 56 -1.93 22.58 -15.28
N LEU A 57 -2.94 22.92 -16.08
CA LEU A 57 -3.19 22.35 -17.42
C LEU A 57 -1.99 22.51 -18.38
N GLU A 58 -1.14 23.51 -18.14
CA GLU A 58 0.08 23.80 -18.92
C GLU A 58 1.13 22.67 -18.91
N ARG A 59 0.99 21.66 -18.02
CA ARG A 59 1.87 20.48 -17.95
C ARG A 59 1.16 19.17 -18.29
N ALA A 60 -0.01 19.23 -18.92
CA ALA A 60 -0.80 18.05 -19.28
C ALA A 60 -0.16 17.31 -20.47
N THR A 61 0.92 16.57 -20.21
CA THR A 61 1.33 15.47 -21.09
C THR A 61 0.39 14.28 -20.87
N PRO A 62 0.10 13.47 -21.90
CA PRO A 62 -0.64 12.24 -21.71
C PRO A 62 -0.01 11.39 -20.61
N ALA A 63 -0.83 10.89 -19.68
CA ALA A 63 -0.35 10.00 -18.64
C ALA A 63 0.20 8.71 -19.30
N PRO A 64 1.34 8.19 -18.84
CA PRO A 64 1.90 6.95 -19.38
C PRO A 64 1.00 5.75 -19.04
N ALA A 65 1.02 4.72 -19.88
CA ALA A 65 0.25 3.50 -19.65
C ALA A 65 0.73 2.69 -18.42
N SER A 66 1.98 2.87 -18.00
CA SER A 66 2.54 2.31 -16.77
C SER A 66 3.57 3.28 -16.18
N PHE A 67 3.69 3.28 -14.85
CA PHE A 67 4.57 4.22 -14.16
C PHE A 67 5.09 3.63 -12.83
N ASP A 68 6.39 3.80 -12.57
CA ASP A 68 7.03 3.35 -11.32
C ASP A 68 8.13 4.34 -10.89
N TRP A 69 7.94 5.01 -9.75
CA TRP A 69 8.92 5.95 -9.18
C TRP A 69 10.25 5.30 -8.81
N ARG A 70 10.29 4.00 -8.53
CA ARG A 70 11.53 3.28 -8.19
C ARG A 70 12.54 3.33 -9.33
N THR A 71 12.06 3.36 -10.57
CA THR A 71 12.91 3.50 -11.78
C THR A 71 13.62 4.85 -11.88
N LYS A 72 13.17 5.85 -11.10
CA LYS A 72 13.73 7.21 -11.08
C LYS A 72 14.71 7.43 -9.91
N ASN A 73 14.96 6.41 -9.08
CA ASN A 73 15.83 6.51 -7.90
C ASN A 73 15.39 7.60 -6.90
N VAL A 74 14.08 7.86 -6.79
CA VAL A 74 13.50 8.85 -5.85
C VAL A 74 12.79 8.22 -4.65
N ILE A 75 12.81 6.88 -4.55
CA ILE A 75 12.16 6.11 -3.48
C ILE A 75 13.23 5.55 -2.56
N SER A 76 13.10 5.80 -1.25
CA SER A 76 13.99 5.23 -0.23
C SER A 76 13.75 3.73 -0.04
N PRO A 77 14.70 3.00 0.59
CA PRO A 77 14.47 1.61 0.99
C PRO A 77 13.20 1.42 1.81
N VAL A 78 12.64 0.21 1.73
CA VAL A 78 11.47 -0.20 2.53
C VAL A 78 11.84 -0.15 4.02
N LYS A 79 10.92 0.34 4.85
CA LYS A 79 11.06 0.44 6.31
C LYS A 79 10.09 -0.52 7.01
N ALA A 80 10.41 -0.90 8.24
CA ALA A 80 9.48 -1.55 9.18
C ALA A 80 8.99 -0.50 10.18
N GLN A 81 7.67 -0.46 10.42
CA GLN A 81 6.97 0.55 11.21
C GLN A 81 6.66 0.07 12.63
#